data_AF-A0A925E5X2-F1
#
_entry.id   AF-A0A925E5X2-F1
#
_cell.length_a   1.000
_cell.length_b   1.000
_cell.length_c   1.000
_cell.angle_alpha   90.00
_cell.angle_beta   90.00
_cell.angle_gamma   90.00
#
_symmetry.space_group_name_H-M   'P 1'
#
loop_
_entity.id
_entity.type
_entity.pdbx_description
1 polymer ?
#
loop_
_entity_poly.entity_id
_entity_poly.type
_entity_poly.pdbx_seq_one_letter_code
_entity_poly.pdbx_strand_id
1 'polypeptide(L)'
;MALFTIFVFGAVILGTGGMLSPAWPTIEPRIGLGAALSLAIIVGGAVFLTALVGWQTLLIDYLLFGLVIGIFLGGTLAVGQKRAEAKGETLADEDQGWPGPSDLMFLGVIAAVFTIAALLKLPQDSDNYLYAALAEQLDGEVEVISSYRLTLPDVYPPAFVILTAYLGKQLAQNVETVQMAAAAVFAFLNVWVIYDFGAELRDKRLGRVLALILGIGLFWVYLNGQYLTLLGLIFTQAFLIYTLRYSRFRYPADAVAAGLMLGAVVISDFGMIWVALLGYIGLIAVITFKEQRPSAKTGIVLAVGVPLIALVAISPWLLDALQVIGLSN
;
A
#
# COMPACT_ATOMS: atom_id res chain seq x y z
N MET A 1 -21.07 -11.59 -1.40
CA MET A 1 -20.68 -10.35 -2.10
C MET A 1 -19.45 -9.72 -1.46
N ALA A 2 -19.51 -9.14 -0.25
CA ALA A 2 -18.30 -8.66 0.44
C ALA A 2 -17.17 -9.71 0.56
N LEU A 3 -17.51 -10.95 0.95
CA LEU A 3 -16.53 -12.04 1.03
C LEU A 3 -15.86 -12.37 -0.32
N PHE A 4 -16.60 -12.25 -1.43
CA PHE A 4 -16.05 -12.46 -2.77
C PHE A 4 -15.05 -11.36 -3.12
N THR A 5 -15.39 -10.09 -2.86
CA THR A 5 -14.46 -8.97 -3.05
C THR A 5 -13.22 -9.09 -2.18
N ILE A 6 -13.38 -9.43 -0.88
CA ILE A 6 -12.25 -9.67 0.04
C ILE A 6 -11.35 -10.77 -0.51
N PHE A 7 -11.93 -11.89 -0.95
CA PHE A 7 -11.18 -13.01 -1.49
C PHE A 7 -10.41 -12.63 -2.75
N VAL A 8 -11.08 -12.06 -3.76
CA VAL A 8 -10.44 -11.71 -5.04
C VAL A 8 -9.37 -10.64 -4.84
N PHE A 9 -9.73 -9.52 -4.19
CA PHE A 9 -8.80 -8.42 -3.98
C PHE A 9 -7.64 -8.82 -3.07
N GLY A 10 -7.93 -9.50 -1.96
CA GLY A 10 -6.92 -10.02 -1.03
C GLY A 10 -5.98 -11.01 -1.71
N ALA A 11 -6.51 -11.97 -2.48
CA ALA A 11 -5.70 -12.96 -3.20
C ALA A 11 -4.77 -12.31 -4.24
N VAL A 12 -5.26 -11.30 -4.99
CA VAL A 12 -4.42 -10.57 -5.95
C VAL A 12 -3.29 -9.85 -5.22
N ILE A 13 -3.59 -9.02 -4.22
CA ILE A 13 -2.58 -8.19 -3.55
C ILE A 13 -1.57 -9.03 -2.75
N LEU A 14 -2.04 -10.04 -2.01
CA LEU A 14 -1.17 -10.92 -1.24
C LEU A 14 -0.42 -11.90 -2.13
N GLY A 15 -1.05 -12.37 -3.21
CA GLY A 15 -0.42 -13.23 -4.21
C GLY A 15 0.73 -12.53 -4.91
N THR A 16 0.51 -11.32 -5.43
CA THR A 16 1.59 -10.52 -6.04
C THR A 16 2.66 -10.17 -5.02
N GLY A 17 2.29 -9.84 -3.77
CA GLY A 17 3.24 -9.60 -2.70
C GLY A 17 4.10 -10.81 -2.36
N GLY A 18 3.49 -11.98 -2.25
CA GLY A 18 4.16 -13.25 -2.00
C GLY A 18 5.13 -13.59 -3.12
N MET A 19 4.71 -13.41 -4.38
CA MET A 19 5.57 -13.64 -5.54
C MET A 19 6.69 -12.61 -5.69
N LEU A 20 6.49 -11.35 -5.28
CA LEU A 20 7.50 -10.29 -5.35
C LEU A 20 8.52 -10.39 -4.20
N SER A 21 8.11 -10.93 -3.05
CA SER A 21 8.92 -10.99 -1.83
C SER A 21 10.32 -11.64 -1.99
N PRO A 22 10.55 -12.68 -2.82
CA PRO A 22 11.88 -13.27 -2.99
C PRO A 22 12.78 -12.47 -3.94
N ALA A 23 12.19 -11.69 -4.84
CA ALA A 23 12.96 -10.86 -5.78
C ALA A 23 13.53 -9.61 -5.10
N TRP A 24 12.84 -9.10 -4.08
CA TRP A 24 13.28 -7.89 -3.39
C TRP A 24 14.54 -8.15 -2.54
N PRO A 25 15.47 -7.19 -2.39
CA PRO A 25 16.71 -7.33 -1.58
C PRO A 25 16.51 -7.39 -0.06
N THR A 26 15.53 -8.14 0.44
CA THR A 26 15.25 -8.31 1.87
C THR A 26 16.15 -9.38 2.52
N ILE A 27 16.28 -9.34 3.86
CA ILE A 27 17.03 -10.38 4.60
C ILE A 27 16.32 -11.73 4.45
N GLU A 28 15.00 -11.71 4.61
CA GLU A 28 14.07 -12.83 4.43
C GLU A 28 12.89 -12.33 3.59
N PRO A 29 12.10 -13.21 2.94
CA PRO A 29 10.90 -12.82 2.20
C PRO A 29 9.92 -12.00 3.07
N ARG A 30 9.56 -10.80 2.61
CA ARG A 30 8.61 -9.88 3.27
C ARG A 30 7.34 -9.71 2.41
N ILE A 31 6.36 -10.57 2.66
CA ILE A 31 5.13 -10.66 1.86
C ILE A 31 4.28 -9.40 1.99
N GLY A 32 4.06 -8.91 3.22
CA GLY A 32 3.30 -7.70 3.48
C GLY A 32 3.93 -6.47 2.82
N LEU A 33 5.27 -6.35 2.90
CA LEU A 33 6.01 -5.27 2.24
C LEU A 33 5.93 -5.35 0.70
N GLY A 34 6.03 -6.55 0.13
CA GLY A 34 5.84 -6.78 -1.30
C GLY A 34 4.40 -6.50 -1.76
N ALA A 35 3.41 -6.85 -0.93
CA ALA A 35 2.00 -6.59 -1.18
C ALA A 35 1.69 -5.07 -1.12
N ALA A 36 2.26 -4.34 -0.15
CA ALA A 36 2.17 -2.89 -0.08
C ALA A 36 2.77 -2.22 -1.33
N LEU A 37 3.92 -2.70 -1.80
CA LEU A 37 4.53 -2.20 -3.04
C LEU A 37 3.67 -2.50 -4.26
N SER A 38 3.13 -3.72 -4.37
CA SER A 38 2.21 -4.10 -5.44
C SER A 38 0.98 -3.20 -5.45
N LEU A 39 0.37 -2.99 -4.27
CA LEU A 39 -0.78 -2.11 -4.11
C LEU A 39 -0.46 -0.67 -4.51
N ALA A 40 0.70 -0.14 -4.16
CA ALA A 40 1.12 1.20 -4.56
C ALA A 40 1.31 1.33 -6.07
N ILE A 41 1.87 0.31 -6.73
CA ILE A 41 2.00 0.28 -8.19
C ILE A 41 0.62 0.27 -8.85
N ILE A 42 -0.31 -0.55 -8.33
CA ILE A 42 -1.66 -0.66 -8.88
C ILE A 42 -2.42 0.66 -8.70
N VAL A 43 -2.49 1.15 -7.47
CA VAL A 43 -3.29 2.33 -7.11
C VAL A 43 -2.62 3.61 -7.63
N GLY A 44 -1.32 3.77 -7.41
CA GLY A 44 -0.56 4.92 -7.91
C GLY A 44 -0.47 4.93 -9.43
N GLY A 45 -0.26 3.78 -10.07
CA GLY A 45 -0.27 3.66 -11.52
C GLY A 45 -1.66 3.94 -12.11
N ALA A 46 -2.75 3.49 -11.48
CA ALA A 46 -4.10 3.81 -11.92
C ALA A 46 -4.41 5.30 -11.80
N VAL A 47 -4.02 5.95 -10.70
CA VAL A 47 -4.12 7.41 -10.54
C VAL A 47 -3.31 8.14 -11.59
N PHE A 48 -2.06 7.74 -11.80
CA PHE A 48 -1.15 8.34 -12.77
C PHE A 48 -1.71 8.23 -14.21
N LEU A 49 -2.18 7.05 -14.61
CA LEU A 49 -2.76 6.83 -15.93
C LEU A 49 -4.08 7.58 -16.10
N THR A 50 -4.94 7.58 -15.08
CA THR A 50 -6.22 8.30 -15.13
C THR A 50 -6.02 9.80 -15.30
N ALA A 51 -5.04 10.39 -14.62
CA ALA A 51 -4.69 11.81 -14.78
C ALA A 51 -4.14 12.12 -16.20
N LEU A 52 -3.34 11.20 -16.78
CA LEU A 52 -2.75 11.43 -18.11
C LEU A 52 -3.71 11.28 -19.28
N VAL A 53 -4.58 10.27 -19.25
CA VAL A 53 -5.38 9.87 -20.42
C VAL A 53 -6.87 9.71 -20.12
N GLY A 54 -7.29 10.09 -18.91
CA GLY A 54 -8.67 9.94 -18.44
C GLY A 54 -8.97 8.55 -17.90
N TRP A 55 -10.17 8.42 -17.33
CA TRP A 55 -10.66 7.17 -16.73
C TRP A 55 -10.91 6.09 -17.80
N GLN A 56 -10.08 5.04 -17.79
CA GLN A 56 -10.24 3.87 -18.67
C GLN A 56 -9.83 2.60 -17.93
N THR A 57 -10.80 1.74 -17.61
CA THR A 57 -10.53 0.51 -16.85
C THR A 57 -9.62 -0.47 -17.56
N LEU A 58 -9.65 -0.49 -18.90
CA LEU A 58 -8.76 -1.32 -19.71
C LEU A 58 -7.27 -1.03 -19.47
N LEU A 59 -6.91 0.23 -19.22
CA LEU A 59 -5.51 0.59 -18.92
C LEU A 59 -5.08 0.09 -17.54
N ILE A 60 -6.00 0.06 -16.57
CA ILE A 60 -5.76 -0.52 -15.25
C ILE A 60 -5.64 -2.04 -15.35
N ASP A 61 -6.43 -2.69 -16.22
CA ASP A 61 -6.28 -4.12 -16.51
C ASP A 61 -4.89 -4.43 -17.09
N TYR A 62 -4.41 -3.61 -18.02
CA TYR A 62 -3.06 -3.74 -18.57
C TYR A 62 -1.96 -3.46 -17.55
N LEU A 63 -2.18 -2.54 -16.61
CA LEU A 63 -1.26 -2.31 -15.50
C LEU A 63 -1.16 -3.55 -14.59
N LEU A 64 -2.30 -4.15 -14.23
CA LEU A 64 -2.32 -5.39 -13.45
C LEU A 64 -1.64 -6.54 -14.19
N PHE A 65 -1.96 -6.70 -15.47
CA PHE A 65 -1.35 -7.71 -16.33
C PHE A 65 0.16 -7.52 -16.43
N GLY A 66 0.61 -6.29 -16.66
CA GLY A 66 2.02 -5.92 -16.70
C GLY A 66 2.74 -6.18 -15.38
N LEU A 67 2.10 -5.90 -14.25
CA LEU A 67 2.64 -6.21 -12.92
C LEU A 67 2.82 -7.73 -12.74
N VAL A 68 1.77 -8.51 -13.01
CA VAL A 68 1.81 -9.97 -12.87
C VAL A 68 2.87 -10.59 -13.80
N ILE A 69 2.89 -10.19 -15.08
CA ILE A 69 3.91 -10.65 -16.03
C ILE A 69 5.31 -10.21 -15.60
N GLY A 70 5.48 -8.97 -15.15
CA GLY A 70 6.76 -8.46 -14.68
C GLY A 70 7.31 -9.28 -13.51
N ILE A 71 6.43 -9.67 -12.57
CA ILE A 71 6.78 -10.57 -11.46
C ILE A 71 7.17 -11.96 -11.99
N PHE A 72 6.35 -12.57 -12.86
CA PHE A 72 6.63 -13.91 -13.40
C PHE A 72 7.90 -13.97 -14.26
N LEU A 73 8.02 -13.09 -15.26
CA LEU A 73 9.17 -13.03 -16.16
C LEU A 73 10.43 -12.51 -15.48
N GLY A 74 10.28 -11.67 -14.46
CA GLY A 74 11.38 -11.27 -13.58
C GLY A 74 12.01 -12.46 -12.85
N GLY A 75 11.40 -13.64 -12.91
CA GLY A 75 11.96 -14.89 -12.41
C GLY A 75 12.15 -14.82 -10.90
N THR A 76 11.18 -14.31 -10.16
CA THR A 76 11.35 -13.98 -8.73
C THR A 76 11.87 -15.15 -7.89
N LEU A 77 11.44 -16.37 -8.21
CA LEU A 77 11.97 -17.61 -7.60
C LEU A 77 13.40 -17.92 -8.06
N ALA A 78 13.71 -17.77 -9.34
CA ALA A 78 15.05 -17.97 -9.88
C ALA A 78 16.06 -16.92 -9.37
N VAL A 79 15.63 -15.68 -9.17
CA VAL A 79 16.43 -14.60 -8.58
C VAL A 79 16.67 -14.86 -7.09
N GLY A 80 15.64 -15.29 -6.35
CA GLY A 80 15.77 -15.70 -4.96
C GLY A 80 16.76 -16.85 -4.80
N GLN A 81 16.66 -17.88 -5.65
CA GLN A 81 17.56 -19.03 -5.66
C GLN A 81 19.00 -18.63 -6.03
N LYS A 82 19.21 -17.85 -7.08
CA LYS A 82 20.55 -17.35 -7.46
C LYS A 82 21.21 -16.54 -6.35
N ARG A 83 20.44 -15.76 -5.59
CA ARG A 83 20.98 -15.02 -4.44
C ARG A 83 21.41 -15.96 -3.32
N ALA A 84 20.62 -16.99 -3.03
CA ALA A 84 20.96 -18.00 -2.04
C ALA A 84 22.24 -18.75 -2.42
N GLU A 85 22.33 -19.19 -3.68
CA GLU A 85 23.51 -19.83 -4.25
C GLU A 85 24.74 -18.90 -4.17
N ALA A 86 24.58 -17.61 -4.48
CA ALA A 86 25.68 -16.63 -4.39
C ALA A 86 26.20 -16.40 -2.97
N LYS A 87 25.40 -16.71 -1.93
CA LYS A 87 25.82 -16.67 -0.53
C LYS A 87 26.47 -17.97 -0.05
N GLY A 88 26.51 -19.00 -0.88
CA GLY A 88 27.02 -20.33 -0.52
C GLY A 88 26.08 -21.11 0.41
N GLU A 89 24.81 -20.70 0.49
CA GLU A 89 23.79 -21.33 1.33
C GLU A 89 22.97 -22.31 0.48
N THR A 90 22.98 -23.59 0.82
CA THR A 90 21.95 -24.54 0.36
C THR A 90 20.75 -24.36 1.28
N LEU A 91 19.77 -23.57 0.86
CA LEU A 91 18.57 -23.34 1.65
C LEU A 91 17.80 -24.66 1.81
N ALA A 92 17.85 -25.27 2.99
CA ALA A 92 16.77 -26.15 3.42
C ALA A 92 15.48 -25.30 3.49
N ASP A 93 14.32 -25.88 3.13
CA ASP A 93 13.05 -25.14 3.06
C ASP A 93 12.70 -24.38 4.36
N GLU A 94 13.18 -24.87 5.51
CA GLU A 94 12.98 -24.25 6.83
C GLU A 94 13.77 -22.95 7.04
N ASP A 95 14.88 -22.75 6.31
CA ASP A 95 15.79 -21.60 6.46
C ASP A 95 15.49 -20.46 5.47
N GLN A 96 14.47 -20.62 4.61
CA GLN A 96 14.12 -19.62 3.59
C GLN A 96 13.45 -18.35 4.15
N GLY A 97 13.29 -18.23 5.47
CA GLY A 97 12.79 -17.00 6.09
C GLY A 97 11.29 -16.74 5.88
N TRP A 98 10.56 -17.59 5.16
CA TRP A 98 9.11 -17.48 4.96
C TRP A 98 8.31 -17.53 6.28
N PRO A 99 7.11 -16.94 6.34
CA PRO A 99 6.20 -17.14 7.46
C PRO A 99 5.93 -18.64 7.67
N GLY A 100 6.22 -19.15 8.87
CA GLY A 100 6.01 -20.57 9.18
C GLY A 100 4.52 -20.88 9.39
N PRO A 101 4.14 -22.15 9.59
CA PRO A 101 2.75 -22.54 9.83
C PRO A 101 2.09 -21.79 11.01
N SER A 102 2.86 -21.52 12.07
CA SER A 102 2.39 -20.74 13.23
C SER A 102 2.15 -19.27 12.90
N ASP A 103 2.99 -18.66 12.06
CA ASP A 103 2.81 -17.29 11.59
C ASP A 103 1.58 -17.19 10.66
N LEU A 104 1.41 -18.15 9.76
CA LEU A 104 0.27 -18.23 8.86
C LEU A 104 -1.05 -18.47 9.62
N MET A 105 -1.03 -19.32 10.64
CA MET A 105 -2.20 -19.50 11.51
C MET A 105 -2.55 -18.21 12.26
N PHE A 106 -1.55 -17.53 12.82
CA PHE A 106 -1.73 -16.24 13.50
C PHE A 106 -2.32 -15.18 12.55
N LEU A 107 -1.73 -14.99 11.37
CA LEU A 107 -2.23 -14.06 10.36
C LEU A 107 -3.61 -14.49 9.83
N GLY A 108 -3.86 -15.78 9.69
CA GLY A 108 -5.15 -16.33 9.27
C GLY A 108 -6.27 -16.02 10.26
N VAL A 109 -6.00 -16.09 11.57
CA VAL A 109 -6.96 -15.65 12.61
C VAL A 109 -7.26 -14.16 12.49
N ILE A 110 -6.25 -13.33 12.27
CA ILE A 110 -6.44 -11.88 12.08
C ILE A 110 -7.27 -11.59 10.82
N ALA A 111 -6.97 -12.26 9.70
CA ALA A 111 -7.75 -12.14 8.47
C ALA A 111 -9.21 -12.54 8.69
N ALA A 112 -9.46 -13.61 9.46
CA ALA A 112 -10.82 -14.04 9.82
C ALA A 112 -11.55 -12.97 10.65
N VAL A 113 -10.87 -12.34 11.62
CA VAL A 113 -11.46 -11.26 12.44
C VAL A 113 -11.91 -10.08 11.58
N PHE A 114 -11.05 -9.58 10.69
CA PHE A 114 -11.41 -8.49 9.79
C PHE A 114 -12.50 -8.87 8.79
N THR A 115 -12.47 -10.12 8.29
CA THR A 115 -13.51 -10.63 7.39
C THR A 115 -14.86 -10.71 8.09
N ILE A 116 -14.91 -11.24 9.31
CA ILE A 116 -16.14 -11.31 10.11
C ILE A 116 -16.67 -9.90 10.36
N ALA A 117 -15.81 -8.95 10.76
CA ALA A 117 -16.22 -7.57 10.99
C ALA A 117 -16.80 -6.92 9.72
N ALA A 118 -16.22 -7.17 8.54
CA ALA A 118 -16.76 -6.70 7.27
C ALA A 118 -18.15 -7.28 6.96
N LEU A 119 -18.40 -8.53 7.34
CA LEU A 119 -19.70 -9.18 7.13
C LEU A 119 -20.81 -8.63 8.05
N LEU A 120 -20.44 -8.00 9.17
CA LEU A 120 -21.39 -7.38 10.10
C LEU A 120 -21.95 -6.04 9.60
N LYS A 121 -21.44 -5.49 8.49
CA LYS A 121 -21.92 -4.22 7.90
C LYS A 121 -22.01 -3.08 8.91
N LEU A 122 -20.91 -2.85 9.60
CA LEU A 122 -20.83 -1.80 10.61
C LEU A 122 -21.06 -0.41 9.99
N PRO A 123 -21.57 0.56 10.77
CA PRO A 123 -21.79 1.92 10.28
C PRO A 123 -20.52 2.52 9.67
N GLN A 124 -20.65 3.12 8.50
CA GLN A 124 -19.57 3.82 7.83
C GLN A 124 -19.50 5.28 8.26
N ASP A 125 -18.28 5.82 8.31
CA ASP A 125 -18.07 7.25 8.47
C ASP A 125 -18.70 8.03 7.30
N SER A 126 -19.15 9.25 7.58
CA SER A 126 -19.78 10.18 6.64
C SER A 126 -18.93 10.41 5.37
N ASP A 127 -17.60 10.47 5.53
CA ASP A 127 -16.66 10.63 4.42
C ASP A 127 -16.73 9.47 3.42
N ASN A 128 -17.00 8.24 3.86
CA ASN A 128 -17.06 7.10 2.95
C ASN A 128 -18.22 7.22 1.95
N TYR A 129 -19.35 7.79 2.35
CA TYR A 129 -20.48 8.04 1.43
C TYR A 129 -20.09 9.05 0.35
N LEU A 130 -19.30 10.07 0.69
CA LEU A 130 -18.76 11.02 -0.29
C LEU A 130 -17.85 10.30 -1.29
N TYR A 131 -16.92 9.48 -0.81
CA TYR A 131 -16.02 8.71 -1.68
C TYR A 131 -16.75 7.64 -2.50
N ALA A 132 -17.87 7.11 -2.00
CA ALA A 132 -18.73 6.18 -2.75
C ALA A 132 -19.40 6.91 -3.92
N ALA A 133 -20.00 8.07 -3.67
CA ALA A 133 -20.61 8.90 -4.70
C ALA A 133 -19.59 9.32 -5.77
N LEU A 134 -18.36 9.70 -5.38
CA LEU A 134 -17.28 10.02 -6.31
C LEU A 134 -16.90 8.82 -7.20
N ALA A 135 -16.83 7.61 -6.62
CA ALA A 135 -16.51 6.40 -7.36
C ALA A 135 -17.63 5.98 -8.32
N GLU A 136 -18.90 6.12 -7.93
CA GLU A 136 -20.06 5.88 -8.81
C GLU A 136 -20.12 6.90 -9.96
N GLN A 137 -19.75 8.16 -9.71
CA GLN A 137 -19.66 9.19 -10.75
C GLN A 137 -18.60 8.87 -11.82
N LEU A 138 -17.45 8.30 -11.44
CA LEU A 138 -16.41 7.91 -12.40
C LEU A 138 -16.88 6.83 -13.38
N ASP A 139 -17.77 5.92 -12.95
CA ASP A 139 -18.25 4.84 -13.81
C ASP A 139 -19.44 5.24 -14.71
N GLY A 140 -19.96 6.46 -14.53
CA GLY A 140 -21.02 7.02 -15.39
C GLY A 140 -22.42 6.44 -15.11
N GLU A 141 -22.63 5.72 -14.00
CA GLU A 141 -23.89 5.04 -13.69
C GLU A 141 -24.96 5.93 -13.01
N VAL A 142 -24.67 7.19 -12.70
CA VAL A 142 -25.62 8.06 -12.00
C VAL A 142 -26.08 9.24 -12.89
N GLU A 143 -27.36 9.23 -13.29
CA GLU A 143 -28.10 10.46 -13.59
C GLU A 143 -28.13 11.29 -12.30
N VAL A 144 -27.23 12.27 -12.21
CA VAL A 144 -26.95 13.03 -10.98
C VAL A 144 -28.24 13.69 -10.45
N ILE A 145 -28.72 13.23 -9.29
CA ILE A 145 -29.69 13.96 -8.47
C ILE A 145 -29.09 15.35 -8.23
N SER A 146 -29.80 16.41 -8.61
CA SER A 146 -29.29 17.79 -8.64
C SER A 146 -28.73 18.30 -7.30
N SER A 147 -29.03 17.64 -6.18
CA SER A 147 -28.52 17.93 -4.84
C SER A 147 -27.15 17.30 -4.50
N TYR A 148 -26.62 16.40 -5.34
CA TYR A 148 -25.26 15.82 -5.25
C TYR A 148 -24.38 16.17 -6.46
N ARG A 149 -24.77 17.19 -7.24
CA ARG A 149 -23.79 17.88 -8.10
C ARG A 149 -22.81 18.57 -7.16
N LEU A 150 -21.69 17.92 -6.90
CA LEU A 150 -20.55 18.53 -6.23
C LEU A 150 -20.20 19.80 -6.99
N THR A 151 -20.61 20.94 -6.44
CA THR A 151 -20.02 22.23 -6.74
C THR A 151 -18.59 22.16 -6.22
N LEU A 152 -17.69 21.62 -7.04
CA LEU A 152 -16.26 21.46 -6.77
C LEU A 152 -15.59 22.82 -6.57
N PRO A 153 -15.02 23.09 -5.39
CA PRO A 153 -13.68 23.66 -5.37
C PRO A 153 -12.66 22.78 -4.63
N ASP A 154 -13.07 21.65 -4.05
CA ASP A 154 -12.20 20.85 -3.18
C ASP A 154 -11.47 19.73 -3.94
N VAL A 155 -10.15 19.67 -3.74
CA VAL A 155 -9.30 18.57 -4.21
C VAL A 155 -9.39 17.43 -3.20
N TYR A 156 -9.65 16.21 -3.68
CA TYR A 156 -9.72 14.99 -2.85
C TYR A 156 -8.59 14.01 -3.20
N PRO A 157 -8.13 13.19 -2.24
CA PRO A 157 -7.19 12.09 -2.52
C PRO A 157 -7.83 11.06 -3.47
N PRO A 158 -7.23 10.82 -4.66
CA PRO A 158 -7.90 10.04 -5.71
C PRO A 158 -7.77 8.51 -5.55
N ALA A 159 -6.81 8.03 -4.75
CA ALA A 159 -6.41 6.63 -4.74
C ALA A 159 -7.55 5.68 -4.36
N PHE A 160 -8.27 5.99 -3.28
CA PHE A 160 -9.35 5.13 -2.79
C PHE A 160 -10.56 5.14 -3.73
N VAL A 161 -10.88 6.30 -4.31
CA VAL A 161 -11.95 6.46 -5.31
C VAL A 161 -11.66 5.60 -6.54
N ILE A 162 -10.48 5.75 -7.13
CA ILE A 162 -10.08 5.03 -8.34
C ILE A 162 -10.06 3.53 -8.11
N LEU A 163 -9.53 3.08 -6.98
CA LEU A 163 -9.49 1.65 -6.66
C LEU A 163 -10.90 1.07 -6.49
N THR A 164 -11.78 1.77 -5.78
CA THR A 164 -13.12 1.27 -5.45
C THR A 164 -14.05 1.32 -6.65
N ALA A 165 -13.96 2.35 -7.50
CA ALA A 165 -14.63 2.40 -8.79
C ALA A 165 -14.18 1.25 -9.70
N TYR A 166 -12.86 1.02 -9.81
CA TYR A 166 -12.30 -0.06 -10.61
C TYR A 166 -12.77 -1.44 -10.13
N LEU A 167 -12.67 -1.72 -8.83
CA LEU A 167 -13.11 -2.99 -8.26
C LEU A 167 -14.63 -3.18 -8.34
N GLY A 168 -15.42 -2.11 -8.17
CA GLY A 168 -16.88 -2.13 -8.35
C GLY A 168 -17.26 -2.60 -9.74
N LYS A 169 -16.66 -1.99 -10.76
CA LYS A 169 -16.88 -2.37 -12.15
C LYS A 169 -16.45 -3.80 -12.45
N GLN A 170 -15.21 -4.16 -12.10
CA GLN A 170 -14.65 -5.47 -12.47
C GLN A 170 -15.33 -6.65 -11.75
N LEU A 171 -15.84 -6.42 -10.54
CA LEU A 171 -16.50 -7.47 -9.76
C LEU A 171 -18.03 -7.41 -9.87
N ALA A 172 -18.57 -6.44 -10.61
CA ALA A 172 -20.00 -6.14 -10.70
C ALA A 172 -20.65 -6.06 -9.31
N GLN A 173 -20.05 -5.28 -8.41
CA GLN A 173 -20.51 -5.09 -7.03
C GLN A 173 -20.76 -3.61 -6.74
N ASN A 174 -21.72 -3.35 -5.85
CA ASN A 174 -21.96 -2.00 -5.34
C ASN A 174 -20.72 -1.44 -4.62
N VAL A 175 -20.45 -0.14 -4.84
CA VAL A 175 -19.25 0.56 -4.37
C VAL A 175 -19.11 0.53 -2.84
N GLU A 176 -20.18 0.71 -2.07
CA GLU A 176 -20.12 0.67 -0.60
C GLU A 176 -19.66 -0.70 -0.09
N THR A 177 -20.14 -1.77 -0.72
CA THR A 177 -19.71 -3.14 -0.41
C THR A 177 -18.23 -3.34 -0.75
N VAL A 178 -17.78 -2.77 -1.86
CA VAL A 178 -16.37 -2.83 -2.30
C VAL A 178 -15.47 -2.04 -1.35
N GLN A 179 -15.86 -0.84 -0.93
CA GLN A 179 -15.12 -0.02 0.02
C GLN A 179 -14.89 -0.74 1.34
N MET A 180 -15.96 -1.29 1.93
CA MET A 180 -15.88 -2.03 3.18
C MET A 180 -15.02 -3.29 3.06
N ALA A 181 -15.14 -4.02 1.94
CA ALA A 181 -14.33 -5.20 1.66
C ALA A 181 -12.84 -4.85 1.45
N ALA A 182 -12.55 -3.79 0.69
CA ALA A 182 -11.19 -3.31 0.46
C ALA A 182 -10.56 -2.84 1.78
N ALA A 183 -11.31 -2.13 2.62
CA ALA A 183 -10.85 -1.70 3.94
C ALA A 183 -10.51 -2.87 4.87
N ALA A 184 -11.25 -3.98 4.81
CA ALA A 184 -10.90 -5.19 5.56
C ALA A 184 -9.55 -5.78 5.10
N VAL A 185 -9.32 -5.80 3.78
CA VAL A 185 -8.04 -6.22 3.19
C VAL A 185 -6.93 -5.26 3.60
N PHE A 186 -7.18 -3.95 3.63
CA PHE A 186 -6.20 -2.96 4.07
C PHE A 186 -5.83 -3.11 5.53
N ALA A 187 -6.81 -3.32 6.41
CA ALA A 187 -6.56 -3.50 7.83
C ALA A 187 -5.72 -4.76 8.08
N PHE A 188 -6.03 -5.86 7.39
CA PHE A 188 -5.21 -7.06 7.42
C PHE A 188 -3.79 -6.82 6.87
N LEU A 189 -3.67 -6.13 5.73
CA LEU A 189 -2.38 -5.85 5.11
C LEU A 189 -1.50 -4.96 5.99
N ASN A 190 -2.06 -3.96 6.68
CA ASN A 190 -1.33 -3.19 7.69
C ASN A 190 -0.73 -4.09 8.77
N VAL A 191 -1.51 -5.05 9.29
CA VAL A 191 -1.00 -5.99 10.30
C VAL A 191 0.16 -6.82 9.75
N TRP A 192 0.08 -7.26 8.49
CA TRP A 192 1.18 -7.99 7.86
C TRP A 192 2.42 -7.11 7.64
N VAL A 193 2.24 -5.85 7.21
CA VAL A 193 3.35 -4.90 7.06
C VAL A 193 4.04 -4.63 8.40
N ILE A 194 3.28 -4.54 9.50
CA ILE A 194 3.83 -4.42 10.85
C ILE A 194 4.60 -5.68 11.27
N TYR A 195 4.05 -6.86 10.96
CA TYR A 195 4.75 -8.13 11.18
C TYR A 195 6.11 -8.13 10.44
N ASP A 196 6.11 -7.74 9.16
CA ASP A 196 7.32 -7.64 8.36
C ASP A 196 8.29 -6.60 8.91
N PHE A 197 7.79 -5.47 9.41
CA PHE A 197 8.63 -4.44 10.03
C PHE A 197 9.35 -4.97 11.27
N GLY A 198 8.64 -5.64 12.18
CA GLY A 198 9.26 -6.23 13.37
C GLY A 198 10.27 -7.33 13.02
N ALA A 199 9.95 -8.12 11.99
CA ALA A 199 10.87 -9.13 11.46
C ALA A 199 12.14 -8.52 10.86
N GLU A 200 12.03 -7.40 10.14
CA GLU A 200 13.16 -6.66 9.59
C GLU A 200 13.98 -5.90 10.65
N LEU A 201 13.34 -5.51 11.75
CA LEU A 201 14.02 -4.87 12.87
C LEU A 201 14.87 -5.85 13.67
N ARG A 202 14.38 -7.08 13.86
CA ARG A 202 15.07 -8.07 14.68
C ARG A 202 14.77 -9.51 14.26
N ASP A 203 13.52 -9.94 14.44
CA ASP A 203 13.10 -11.33 14.22
C ASP A 203 11.56 -11.43 14.12
N LYS A 204 11.08 -12.59 13.66
CA LYS A 204 9.65 -12.88 13.52
C LYS A 204 8.88 -12.79 14.85
N ARG A 205 9.54 -13.00 16.00
CA ARG A 205 8.89 -12.89 17.31
C ARG A 205 8.50 -11.44 17.60
N LEU A 206 9.42 -10.50 17.36
CA LEU A 206 9.12 -9.07 17.43
C LEU A 206 8.02 -8.69 16.44
N GLY A 207 8.08 -9.23 15.21
CA GLY A 207 7.02 -9.08 14.21
C GLY A 207 5.63 -9.46 14.75
N ARG A 208 5.48 -10.65 15.33
CA ARG A 208 4.21 -11.10 15.94
C ARG A 208 3.74 -10.20 17.08
N VAL A 209 4.65 -9.79 17.97
CA VAL A 209 4.31 -8.94 19.11
C VAL A 209 3.82 -7.57 18.64
N LEU A 210 4.52 -6.94 17.69
CA LEU A 210 4.10 -5.65 17.13
C LEU A 210 2.77 -5.78 16.38
N ALA A 211 2.61 -6.82 15.55
CA ALA A 211 1.39 -7.09 14.81
C ALA A 211 0.18 -7.27 15.75
N LEU A 212 0.37 -7.96 16.87
CA LEU A 212 -0.68 -8.13 17.87
C LEU A 212 -1.05 -6.81 18.56
N ILE A 213 -0.07 -6.07 19.07
CA ILE A 213 -0.32 -4.84 19.84
C ILE A 213 -0.90 -3.74 18.95
N LEU A 214 -0.25 -3.47 17.81
CA LEU A 214 -0.68 -2.42 16.90
C LEU A 214 -1.91 -2.84 16.07
N GLY A 215 -2.11 -4.15 15.87
CA GLY A 215 -3.30 -4.70 15.22
C GLY A 215 -4.60 -4.37 15.96
N ILE A 216 -4.57 -4.22 17.28
CA ILE A 216 -5.75 -3.76 18.05
C ILE A 216 -6.13 -2.33 17.65
N GLY A 217 -5.14 -1.44 17.52
CA GLY A 217 -5.37 -0.07 17.06
C GLY A 217 -5.90 -0.03 15.63
N LEU A 218 -5.35 -0.85 14.74
CA LEU A 218 -5.83 -0.98 13.35
C LEU A 218 -7.26 -1.52 13.28
N PHE A 219 -7.60 -2.46 14.15
CA PHE A 219 -8.98 -2.94 14.27
C PHE A 219 -9.91 -1.81 14.69
N TRP A 220 -9.51 -0.96 15.63
CA TRP A 220 -10.28 0.22 16.00
C TRP A 220 -10.46 1.21 14.84
N VAL A 221 -9.38 1.54 14.11
CA VAL A 221 -9.43 2.41 12.91
C VAL A 221 -10.43 1.85 11.88
N TYR A 222 -10.39 0.53 11.65
CA TYR A 222 -11.31 -0.16 10.76
C TYR A 222 -12.78 -0.07 11.21
N LEU A 223 -13.05 -0.33 12.51
CA LEU A 223 -14.41 -0.27 13.06
C LEU A 223 -15.01 1.15 13.01
N ASN A 224 -14.17 2.19 13.01
CA ASN A 224 -14.60 3.58 12.90
C ASN A 224 -14.75 4.05 11.44
N GLY A 225 -14.60 3.15 10.46
CA GLY A 225 -14.82 3.51 9.06
C GLY A 225 -13.70 4.35 8.43
N GLN A 226 -12.52 4.45 9.04
CA GLN A 226 -11.41 5.28 8.53
C GLN A 226 -10.64 4.59 7.40
N TYR A 227 -11.31 4.32 6.28
CA TYR A 227 -10.81 3.46 5.21
C TYR A 227 -9.64 4.08 4.43
N LEU A 228 -9.67 5.39 4.19
CA LEU A 228 -8.58 6.12 3.55
C LEU A 228 -7.33 6.11 4.42
N THR A 229 -7.50 6.30 5.72
CA THR A 229 -6.41 6.26 6.69
C THR A 229 -5.77 4.88 6.74
N LEU A 230 -6.54 3.78 6.64
CA LEU A 230 -5.97 2.43 6.52
C LEU A 230 -5.10 2.27 5.27
N LEU A 231 -5.55 2.78 4.12
CA LEU A 231 -4.76 2.76 2.88
C LEU A 231 -3.48 3.59 3.03
N GLY A 232 -3.59 4.81 3.53
CA GLY A 232 -2.46 5.69 3.80
C GLY A 232 -1.46 5.08 4.78
N LEU A 233 -1.93 4.40 5.84
CA LEU A 233 -1.09 3.73 6.83
C LEU A 233 -0.23 2.60 6.24
N ILE A 234 -0.76 1.84 5.27
CA ILE A 234 0.02 0.79 4.57
C ILE A 234 1.23 1.44 3.90
N PHE A 235 0.99 2.50 3.14
CA PHE A 235 2.04 3.19 2.41
C PHE A 235 2.99 3.95 3.35
N THR A 236 2.50 4.54 4.43
CA THR A 236 3.34 5.17 5.46
C THR A 236 4.26 4.15 6.10
N GLN A 237 3.76 2.99 6.53
CA GLN A 237 4.58 1.95 7.13
C GLN A 237 5.61 1.41 6.14
N ALA A 238 5.19 1.08 4.91
CA ALA A 238 6.09 0.61 3.87
C ALA A 238 7.17 1.65 3.52
N PHE A 239 6.83 2.94 3.44
CA PHE A 239 7.77 4.05 3.27
C PHE A 239 8.84 4.07 4.36
N LEU A 240 8.45 3.95 5.63
CA LEU A 240 9.38 3.93 6.75
C LEU A 240 10.27 2.69 6.73
N ILE A 241 9.72 1.52 6.39
CA ILE A 241 10.49 0.27 6.24
C ILE A 241 11.53 0.42 5.12
N TYR A 242 11.14 0.86 3.94
CA TYR A 242 12.06 1.06 2.82
C TYR A 242 13.12 2.14 3.10
N THR A 243 12.75 3.21 3.80
CA THR A 243 13.70 4.22 4.28
C THR A 243 14.77 3.61 5.20
N LEU A 244 14.33 2.86 6.22
CA LEU A 244 15.24 2.19 7.16
C LEU A 244 16.15 1.20 6.44
N ARG A 245 15.60 0.45 5.48
CA ARG A 245 16.36 -0.51 4.67
C ARG A 245 17.40 0.20 3.82
N TYR A 246 17.02 1.30 3.15
CA TYR A 246 17.97 2.09 2.38
C TYR A 246 19.09 2.66 3.25
N SER A 247 18.79 3.14 4.46
CA SER A 247 19.83 3.64 5.36
C SER A 247 20.82 2.56 5.80
N ARG A 248 20.34 1.31 5.98
CA ARG A 248 21.16 0.16 6.39
C ARG A 248 21.97 -0.44 5.23
N PHE A 249 21.29 -0.75 4.13
CA PHE A 249 21.85 -1.57 3.04
C PHE A 249 22.21 -0.78 1.78
N ARG A 250 21.66 0.44 1.61
CA ARG A 250 21.94 1.35 0.49
C ARG A 250 21.55 0.80 -0.89
N TYR A 251 20.61 -0.14 -0.95
CA TYR A 251 20.09 -0.65 -2.22
C TYR A 251 19.23 0.39 -2.92
N PRO A 252 19.53 0.80 -4.16
CA PRO A 252 18.73 1.81 -4.88
C PRO A 252 17.25 1.47 -4.99
N ALA A 253 16.92 0.18 -5.10
CA ALA A 253 15.53 -0.29 -5.14
C ALA A 253 14.74 0.14 -3.90
N ASP A 254 15.34 0.11 -2.70
CA ASP A 254 14.67 0.56 -1.48
C ASP A 254 14.42 2.07 -1.49
N ALA A 255 15.31 2.89 -2.07
CA ALA A 255 15.06 4.33 -2.22
C ALA A 255 13.92 4.62 -3.22
N VAL A 256 13.87 3.88 -4.34
CA VAL A 256 12.78 3.99 -5.32
C VAL A 256 11.45 3.59 -4.68
N ALA A 257 11.40 2.44 -4.01
CA ALA A 257 10.18 2.01 -3.34
C ALA A 257 9.77 2.96 -2.22
N ALA A 258 10.69 3.51 -1.42
CA ALA A 258 10.38 4.54 -0.44
C ALA A 258 9.73 5.78 -1.09
N GLY A 259 10.26 6.25 -2.22
CA GLY A 259 9.69 7.38 -2.95
C GLY A 259 8.30 7.08 -3.50
N LEU A 260 8.10 5.90 -4.10
CA LEU A 260 6.78 5.46 -4.57
C LEU A 260 5.78 5.35 -3.42
N MET A 261 6.18 4.80 -2.27
CA MET A 261 5.31 4.71 -1.10
C MET A 261 4.96 6.10 -0.56
N LEU A 262 5.91 7.03 -0.50
CA LEU A 262 5.66 8.41 -0.08
C LEU A 262 4.68 9.12 -1.02
N GLY A 263 4.83 8.94 -2.34
CA GLY A 263 3.84 9.43 -3.31
C GLY A 263 2.46 8.79 -3.09
N ALA A 264 2.41 7.48 -2.85
CA ALA A 264 1.19 6.75 -2.57
C ALA A 264 0.48 7.23 -1.29
N VAL A 265 1.21 7.66 -0.25
CA VAL A 265 0.63 8.30 0.94
C VAL A 265 -0.16 9.55 0.55
N VAL A 266 0.46 10.45 -0.24
CA VAL A 266 -0.15 11.75 -0.62
C VAL A 266 -1.48 11.54 -1.34
N ILE A 267 -1.54 10.61 -2.28
CA ILE A 267 -2.75 10.35 -3.06
C ILE A 267 -3.81 9.52 -2.32
N SER A 268 -3.48 8.96 -1.15
CA SER A 268 -4.39 8.11 -0.36
C SER A 268 -5.15 8.86 0.70
N ASP A 269 -4.46 9.69 1.48
CA ASP A 269 -5.04 10.47 2.57
C ASP A 269 -4.12 11.66 2.86
N PHE A 270 -4.61 12.89 2.70
CA PHE A 270 -3.81 14.10 2.95
C PHE A 270 -3.38 14.24 4.40
N GLY A 271 -4.14 13.73 5.37
CA GLY A 271 -3.73 13.73 6.78
C GLY A 271 -2.52 12.85 7.03
N MET A 272 -2.40 11.76 6.26
CA MET A 272 -1.34 10.77 6.43
C MET A 272 0.04 11.26 5.98
N ILE A 273 0.14 12.34 5.21
CA ILE A 273 1.45 12.93 4.88
C ILE A 273 2.16 13.43 6.13
N TRP A 274 1.44 14.03 7.08
CA TRP A 274 2.01 14.52 8.33
C TRP A 274 2.48 13.37 9.21
N VAL A 275 1.71 12.29 9.26
CA VAL A 275 2.09 11.06 9.97
C VAL A 275 3.36 10.47 9.34
N ALA A 276 3.44 10.42 8.02
CA ALA A 276 4.62 9.93 7.31
C ALA A 276 5.85 10.80 7.57
N LEU A 277 5.71 12.14 7.51
CA LEU A 277 6.80 13.08 7.76
C LEU A 277 7.28 13.02 9.21
N LEU A 278 6.37 12.98 10.19
CA LEU A 278 6.73 12.85 11.61
C LEU A 278 7.41 11.50 11.88
N GLY A 279 6.87 10.41 11.33
CA GLY A 279 7.48 9.09 11.42
C GLY A 279 8.87 9.05 10.80
N TYR A 280 9.05 9.73 9.66
CA TYR A 280 10.32 9.83 8.96
C TYR A 280 11.37 10.63 9.72
N ILE A 281 11.00 11.79 10.27
CA ILE A 281 11.86 12.60 11.12
C ILE A 281 12.27 11.81 12.36
N GLY A 282 11.32 11.13 13.02
CA GLY A 282 11.60 10.26 14.16
C GLY A 282 12.55 9.13 13.81
N LEU A 283 12.35 8.48 12.65
CA LEU A 283 13.21 7.41 12.17
C LEU A 283 14.63 7.90 11.88
N ILE A 284 14.79 9.03 11.19
CA ILE A 284 16.10 9.65 10.94
C ILE A 284 16.80 9.99 12.26
N ALA A 285 16.07 10.56 13.22
CA ALA A 285 16.62 10.86 14.54
C ALA A 285 17.15 9.60 15.22
N VAL A 286 16.35 8.52 15.26
CA VAL A 286 16.77 7.23 15.84
C VAL A 286 18.00 6.66 15.14
N ILE A 287 18.04 6.66 13.81
CA ILE A 287 19.20 6.20 13.04
C ILE A 287 20.45 7.02 13.41
N THR A 288 20.30 8.34 13.48
CA THR A 288 21.40 9.29 13.77
C THR A 288 21.93 9.14 15.20
N PHE A 289 21.08 8.79 16.17
CA PHE A 289 21.49 8.60 17.56
C PHE A 289 22.05 7.21 17.87
N LYS A 290 21.62 6.16 17.15
CA LYS A 290 21.98 4.76 17.46
C LYS A 290 23.23 4.26 16.74
N GLU A 291 23.47 4.70 15.50
CA GLU A 291 24.58 4.22 14.66
C GLU A 291 25.29 5.38 13.96
N GLN A 292 26.52 5.15 13.50
CA GLN A 292 27.37 6.13 12.81
C GLN A 292 26.54 6.96 11.79
N ARG A 293 26.63 8.28 11.91
CA ARG A 293 25.86 9.25 11.10
C ARG A 293 25.76 8.78 9.64
N PRO A 294 24.55 8.80 9.04
CA PRO A 294 24.40 8.41 7.64
C PRO A 294 25.38 9.17 6.77
N SER A 295 25.99 8.49 5.80
CA SER A 295 26.92 9.14 4.87
C SER A 295 26.22 10.33 4.19
N ALA A 296 26.95 11.38 3.84
CA ALA A 296 26.37 12.55 3.18
C ALA A 296 25.57 12.16 1.92
N LYS A 297 26.05 11.16 1.16
CA LYS A 297 25.35 10.60 0.01
C LYS A 297 24.00 9.97 0.38
N THR A 298 23.98 9.14 1.44
CA THR A 298 22.74 8.54 1.95
C THR A 298 21.75 9.61 2.41
N GLY A 299 22.25 10.63 3.13
CA GLY A 299 21.46 11.77 3.56
C GLY A 299 20.82 12.54 2.39
N ILE A 300 21.57 12.79 1.32
CA ILE A 300 21.05 13.45 0.11
C ILE A 300 19.97 12.60 -0.58
N VAL A 301 20.19 11.29 -0.74
CA VAL A 301 19.19 10.43 -1.38
C VAL A 301 17.90 10.37 -0.55
N LEU A 302 18.03 10.28 0.77
CA LEU A 302 16.87 10.29 1.67
C LEU A 302 16.15 11.65 1.67
N ALA A 303 16.88 12.76 1.79
CA ALA A 303 16.29 14.09 1.90
C ALA A 303 15.76 14.65 0.57
N VAL A 304 16.35 14.26 -0.56
CA VAL A 304 16.04 14.83 -1.89
C VAL A 304 15.59 13.74 -2.85
N GLY A 305 16.33 12.64 -2.97
CA GLY A 305 16.03 11.58 -3.93
C GLY A 305 14.64 10.95 -3.71
N VAL A 306 14.33 10.56 -2.48
CA VAL A 306 13.05 9.94 -2.11
C VAL A 306 11.86 10.88 -2.35
N PRO A 307 11.88 12.15 -1.88
CA PRO A 307 10.83 13.12 -2.22
C PRO A 307 10.71 13.40 -3.73
N LEU A 308 11.81 13.48 -4.47
CA LEU A 308 11.75 13.69 -5.92
C LEU A 308 11.06 12.52 -6.63
N ILE A 309 11.35 11.28 -6.24
CA ILE A 309 10.68 10.10 -6.79
C ILE A 309 9.18 10.15 -6.49
N ALA A 310 8.80 10.54 -5.26
CA ALA A 310 7.41 10.73 -4.88
C ALA A 310 6.73 11.77 -5.78
N LEU A 311 7.33 12.95 -5.94
CA LEU A 311 6.81 14.03 -6.78
C LEU A 311 6.64 13.60 -8.24
N VAL A 312 7.63 12.91 -8.82
CA VAL A 312 7.53 12.39 -10.19
C VAL A 312 6.36 11.41 -10.30
N ALA A 313 6.24 10.49 -9.34
CA ALA A 313 5.21 9.45 -9.34
C ALA A 313 3.78 10.00 -9.23
N ILE A 314 3.59 11.17 -8.61
CA ILE A 314 2.27 11.81 -8.46
C ILE A 314 2.11 13.05 -9.35
N SER A 315 3.09 13.36 -10.19
CA SER A 315 3.14 14.63 -10.92
C SER A 315 1.96 14.88 -11.85
N PRO A 316 1.39 13.90 -12.59
CA PRO A 316 0.23 14.16 -13.44
C PRO A 316 -0.98 14.62 -12.61
N TRP A 317 -1.27 13.90 -11.53
CA TRP A 317 -2.36 14.27 -10.63
C TRP A 317 -2.12 15.63 -9.94
N LEU A 318 -0.88 15.92 -9.53
CA LEU A 318 -0.56 17.23 -8.95
C LEU A 318 -0.83 18.39 -9.93
N LEU A 319 -0.50 18.21 -11.20
CA LEU A 319 -0.76 19.23 -12.22
C LEU A 319 -2.25 19.48 -12.40
N ASP A 320 -3.07 18.42 -12.43
CA ASP A 320 -4.53 18.54 -12.50
C ASP A 320 -5.09 19.21 -11.24
N ALA A 321 -4.62 18.82 -10.06
CA ALA A 321 -5.03 19.41 -8.79
C ALA A 321 -4.69 20.91 -8.70
N LEU A 322 -3.52 21.32 -9.20
CA LEU A 322 -3.10 22.73 -9.21
C LEU A 322 -3.97 23.60 -10.14
N GLN A 323 -4.44 23.03 -11.26
CA GLN A 323 -5.39 23.71 -12.15
C GLN A 323 -6.73 23.97 -11.44
N VAL A 324 -7.24 22.97 -10.71
CA VAL A 324 -8.51 23.09 -9.96
C VAL A 324 -8.43 24.16 -8.87
N ILE A 325 -7.28 24.29 -8.19
CA ILE A 325 -7.06 25.30 -7.14
C ILE A 325 -6.79 26.70 -7.71
N GLY A 326 -6.66 26.84 -9.04
CA GLY A 326 -6.40 28.13 -9.70
C GLY A 326 -4.96 28.64 -9.54
N LEU A 327 -4.00 27.73 -9.29
CA LEU A 327 -2.59 28.07 -9.09
C LEU A 327 -1.74 27.92 -10.36
N SER A 328 -2.29 27.42 -11.46
CA SER A 328 -1.64 27.41 -12.78
C SER A 328 -2.21 28.51 -13.67
N ASN A 329 -1.47 29.62 -13.81
CA ASN A 329 -1.63 30.57 -14.92
C ASN A 329 -0.77 30.13 -16.09
#